data_AF-A0A1B6I070-F1
#
_entry.id   AF-A0A1B6I070-F1
#
_cell.length_a   1.000
_cell.length_b   1.000
_cell.length_c   1.000
_cell.angle_alpha   90.00
_cell.angle_beta   90.00
_cell.angle_gamma   90.00
#
_symmetry.space_group_name_H-M   'P 1'
#
loop_
_entity.id
_entity.type
_entity.pdbx_description
1 polymer ?
#
loop_
_entity_poly.entity_id
_entity_poly.type
_entity_poly.pdbx_seq_one_letter_code
_entity_poly.pdbx_strand_id
1 'polypeptide(L)'
;MRLGNGREERLSHTNMRPTILLVFLSVYRMDCEAGLKSWYNNWLETVKVCSSVCPLFHNHVCGLDPRLGYILADNNCLLMQHNLCHKTDYKIVQDSTCEGLLNATRDYLPKILTLTNSIV
;
A
#
# COMPACT_ATOMS: atom_id res chain seq x y z
N MET A 1 -38.37 -63.33 -14.11
CA MET A 1 -38.16 -62.52 -15.33
C MET A 1 -37.54 -61.20 -14.87
N ARG A 2 -36.23 -60.95 -15.10
CA ARG A 2 -35.67 -60.07 -16.16
C ARG A 2 -36.44 -58.74 -16.31
N LEU A 3 -35.86 -57.54 -16.47
CA LEU A 3 -34.50 -56.94 -16.49
C LEU A 3 -34.75 -55.43 -16.79
N GLY A 4 -33.85 -54.53 -16.38
CA GLY A 4 -33.66 -53.20 -17.02
C GLY A 4 -33.43 -52.04 -16.03
N ASN A 5 -32.17 -51.63 -15.78
CA ASN A 5 -31.38 -50.55 -16.45
C ASN A 5 -31.89 -49.13 -16.11
N GLY A 6 -31.09 -48.15 -15.66
CA GLY A 6 -29.64 -48.04 -15.47
C GLY A 6 -29.24 -46.55 -15.35
N ARG A 7 -27.95 -46.32 -15.07
CA ARG A 7 -27.15 -45.09 -15.24
C ARG A 7 -26.79 -44.32 -13.97
N GLU A 8 -25.83 -44.90 -13.27
CA GLU A 8 -24.90 -44.28 -12.31
C GLU A 8 -23.79 -43.56 -13.12
N GLU A 9 -23.63 -42.26 -12.91
CA GLU A 9 -22.60 -41.46 -13.58
C GLU A 9 -21.23 -41.78 -12.99
N ARG A 10 -20.41 -42.47 -13.80
CA ARG A 10 -19.01 -42.78 -13.53
C ARG A 10 -18.22 -41.50 -13.26
N LEU A 11 -17.78 -41.34 -12.02
CA LEU A 11 -16.67 -40.47 -11.66
C LEU A 11 -15.42 -40.97 -12.41
N SER A 12 -15.06 -40.26 -13.47
CA SER A 12 -13.86 -40.55 -14.26
C SER A 12 -12.63 -40.23 -13.42
N HIS A 13 -12.08 -41.25 -12.75
CA HIS A 13 -10.75 -41.22 -12.15
C HIS A 13 -9.71 -41.10 -13.28
N THR A 14 -9.47 -39.87 -13.74
CA THR A 14 -8.27 -39.58 -14.52
C THR A 14 -7.06 -39.72 -13.59
N ASN A 15 -6.25 -40.76 -13.84
CA ASN A 15 -4.96 -41.01 -13.22
C ASN A 15 -4.06 -39.76 -13.29
N MET A 16 -4.12 -38.92 -12.26
CA MET A 16 -3.16 -37.84 -12.07
C MET A 16 -1.87 -38.47 -11.55
N ARG A 17 -0.80 -38.43 -12.34
CA ARG A 17 0.51 -38.98 -11.95
C ARG A 17 0.94 -38.34 -10.61
N PRO A 18 1.41 -39.13 -9.61
CA PRO A 18 1.79 -38.62 -8.29
C PRO A 18 2.88 -37.54 -8.34
N THR A 19 3.65 -37.49 -9.43
CA THR A 19 4.64 -36.45 -9.72
C THR A 19 4.03 -35.07 -9.92
N ILE A 20 2.84 -34.97 -10.51
CA ILE A 20 2.17 -33.69 -10.78
C ILE A 20 1.71 -33.05 -9.47
N LEU A 21 1.19 -33.86 -8.54
CA LEU A 21 0.70 -33.40 -7.24
C LEU A 21 1.83 -32.90 -6.34
N LEU A 22 3.01 -33.52 -6.42
CA LEU A 22 4.22 -33.06 -5.71
C LEU A 22 4.77 -31.75 -6.26
N VAL A 23 4.72 -31.54 -7.58
CA VAL A 23 5.15 -30.27 -8.20
C VAL A 23 4.24 -29.12 -7.75
N PHE A 24 2.92 -29.29 -7.77
CA PHE A 24 2.00 -28.26 -7.27
C PHE A 24 2.26 -27.93 -5.79
N LEU A 25 2.40 -28.93 -4.91
CA LEU A 25 2.71 -28.70 -3.50
C LEU A 25 4.05 -27.96 -3.30
N SER A 26 5.07 -28.22 -4.12
CA SER A 26 6.34 -27.48 -4.04
C SER A 26 6.23 -26.02 -4.49
N VAL A 27 5.45 -25.74 -5.55
CA VAL A 27 5.24 -24.38 -6.05
C VAL A 27 4.45 -23.54 -5.04
N TYR A 28 3.34 -24.07 -4.50
CA TYR A 28 2.53 -23.37 -3.49
C TYR A 28 3.28 -23.12 -2.16
N ARG A 29 4.25 -23.98 -1.81
CA ARG A 29 5.02 -23.84 -0.56
C ARG A 29 6.09 -22.75 -0.65
N MET A 30 6.59 -22.44 -1.84
CA MET A 30 7.63 -21.40 -2.05
C MET A 30 7.07 -19.98 -2.08
N ASP A 31 5.84 -19.78 -2.58
CA ASP A 31 5.25 -18.44 -2.67
C ASP A 31 4.85 -17.86 -1.31
N CYS A 32 4.47 -18.71 -0.35
CA CYS A 32 4.09 -18.28 1.00
C CYS A 32 5.28 -17.74 1.80
N GLU A 33 6.47 -18.35 1.72
CA GLU A 33 7.65 -17.89 2.47
C GLU A 33 8.19 -16.57 1.90
N ALA A 34 8.18 -16.42 0.57
CA ALA A 34 8.55 -15.16 -0.08
C ALA A 34 7.56 -14.04 0.26
N GLY A 35 6.26 -14.33 0.26
CA GLY A 35 5.20 -13.39 0.66
C GLY A 35 5.33 -12.94 2.12
N LEU A 36 5.61 -13.87 3.04
CA LEU A 36 5.76 -13.55 4.46
C LEU A 36 6.98 -12.67 4.73
N LYS A 37 8.11 -12.94 4.06
CA LYS A 37 9.32 -12.13 4.14
C LYS A 37 9.10 -10.72 3.58
N SER A 38 8.41 -10.61 2.44
CA SER A 38 8.06 -9.31 1.85
C SER A 38 7.15 -8.49 2.77
N TRP A 39 6.09 -9.11 3.31
CA TRP A 39 5.18 -8.47 4.26
C TRP A 39 5.91 -7.98 5.52
N TYR A 40 6.77 -8.82 6.11
CA TYR A 40 7.51 -8.47 7.32
C TYR A 40 8.46 -7.28 7.10
N ASN A 41 9.16 -7.25 5.96
CA ASN A 41 10.04 -6.13 5.62
C ASN A 41 9.25 -4.83 5.45
N ASN A 42 8.12 -4.88 4.73
CA ASN A 42 7.25 -3.72 4.55
C ASN A 42 6.70 -3.19 5.89
N TRP A 43 6.28 -4.09 6.78
CA TRP A 43 5.85 -3.73 8.13
C TRP A 43 6.98 -3.05 8.93
N LEU A 44 8.19 -3.60 8.90
CA LEU A 44 9.35 -3.01 9.57
C LEU A 44 9.69 -1.61 9.03
N GLU A 45 9.64 -1.40 7.72
CA GLU A 45 9.86 -0.09 7.12
C GLU A 45 8.79 0.91 7.55
N THR A 46 7.52 0.49 7.56
CA THR A 46 6.41 1.33 8.03
C THR A 46 6.64 1.76 9.49
N VAL A 47 6.96 0.81 10.38
CA VAL A 47 7.20 1.12 11.81
C VAL A 47 8.38 2.08 11.98
N LYS A 48 9.48 1.86 11.26
CA LYS A 48 10.65 2.74 11.31
C LYS A 48 10.32 4.16 10.87
N VAL A 49 9.63 4.32 9.75
CA VAL A 49 9.30 5.65 9.22
C VAL A 49 8.28 6.35 10.11
N CYS A 50 7.24 5.67 10.58
CA CYS A 50 6.24 6.26 11.46
C CYS A 50 6.76 6.61 12.86
N SER A 51 7.88 5.99 13.27
CA SER A 51 8.55 6.32 14.54
C SER A 51 9.73 7.29 14.35
N SER A 52 10.04 7.67 13.10
CA SER A 52 11.17 8.57 12.81
C SER A 52 10.79 10.02 13.02
N VAL A 53 11.76 10.83 13.44
CA VAL A 53 11.60 12.28 13.57
C VAL A 53 12.13 12.92 12.30
N CYS A 54 11.29 13.71 11.62
CA CYS A 54 11.73 14.46 10.46
C CYS A 54 12.56 15.69 10.89
N PRO A 55 13.61 16.04 10.12
CA PRO A 55 14.41 17.23 10.39
C PRO A 55 13.54 18.50 10.32
N LEU A 56 13.92 19.51 11.11
CA LEU A 56 13.15 20.76 11.29
C LEU A 56 13.39 21.81 10.19
N PHE A 57 14.05 21.48 9.08
CA PHE A 57 14.22 22.46 8.01
C PHE A 57 12.92 22.63 7.21
N HIS A 58 12.70 23.87 6.78
CA HIS A 58 11.52 24.27 6.04
C HIS A 58 11.88 24.32 4.54
N ASN A 59 11.52 23.27 3.82
CA ASN A 59 11.61 23.20 2.37
C ASN A 59 10.32 22.57 1.86
N HIS A 60 9.26 23.38 1.84
CA HIS A 60 7.91 22.92 1.60
C HIS A 60 7.82 22.14 0.30
N VAL A 61 6.96 21.12 0.30
CA VAL A 61 6.64 20.36 -0.89
C VAL A 61 5.13 20.29 -1.07
N CYS A 62 4.71 20.39 -2.34
CA CYS A 62 3.33 20.20 -2.77
C CYS A 62 3.11 18.73 -3.18
N GLY A 63 2.20 18.04 -2.50
CA GLY A 63 1.78 16.69 -2.86
C GLY A 63 0.39 16.68 -3.50
N LEU A 64 0.16 15.79 -4.45
CA LEU A 64 -1.15 15.54 -5.05
C LEU A 64 -1.49 14.04 -5.02
N ASP A 65 -2.63 13.71 -4.44
CA ASP A 65 -3.30 12.41 -4.60
C ASP A 65 -4.58 12.64 -5.44
N PRO A 66 -4.82 11.89 -6.52
CA PRO A 66 -5.99 12.07 -7.38
C PRO A 66 -7.35 11.96 -6.67
N ARG A 67 -7.39 11.28 -5.51
CA ARG A 67 -8.60 11.03 -4.72
C ARG A 67 -8.73 11.99 -3.53
N LEU A 68 -7.61 12.41 -2.95
CA LEU A 68 -7.59 13.24 -1.73
C LEU A 68 -7.29 14.71 -2.01
N GLY A 69 -6.82 15.04 -3.21
CA GLY A 69 -6.46 16.39 -3.62
C GLY A 69 -5.03 16.75 -3.22
N TYR A 70 -4.83 18.03 -2.93
CA TYR A 70 -3.50 18.60 -2.66
C TYR A 70 -3.19 18.63 -1.17
N ILE A 71 -1.90 18.46 -0.84
CA ILE A 71 -1.37 18.59 0.50
C ILE A 71 -0.09 19.44 0.48
N LEU A 72 0.14 20.17 1.56
CA LEU A 72 1.36 20.91 1.78
C LEU A 72 2.10 20.30 2.98
N ALA A 73 3.35 19.93 2.79
CA ALA A 73 4.21 19.42 3.85
C ALA A 73 5.43 20.33 4.02
N ASP A 74 5.90 20.55 5.26
CA ASP A 74 7.05 21.43 5.52
C ASP A 74 8.34 20.93 4.85
N ASN A 75 8.43 19.62 4.59
CA ASN A 75 9.50 19.00 3.84
C ASN A 75 9.10 17.62 3.29
N ASN A 76 9.94 17.09 2.40
CA ASN A 76 9.75 15.78 1.79
C ASN A 76 9.68 14.63 2.81
N CYS A 77 10.40 14.73 3.95
CA CYS A 77 10.37 13.69 4.97
C CYS A 77 8.95 13.53 5.53
N LEU A 78 8.28 14.63 5.85
CA LEU A 78 6.91 14.62 6.37
C LEU A 78 5.91 14.08 5.35
N LEU A 79 6.05 14.44 4.07
CA LEU A 79 5.20 13.89 3.01
C LEU A 79 5.36 12.38 2.87
N MET A 80 6.61 11.89 2.85
CA MET A 80 6.91 10.47 2.76
C MET A 80 6.42 9.71 4.00
N GLN A 81 6.62 10.27 5.18
CA GLN A 81 6.12 9.72 6.43
C GLN A 81 4.60 9.61 6.39
N HIS A 82 3.91 10.66 5.95
CA HIS A 82 2.45 10.64 5.83
C HIS A 82 1.96 9.57 4.85
N ASN A 83 2.57 9.48 3.66
CA ASN A 83 2.25 8.43 2.67
C ASN A 83 2.35 7.03 3.27
N LEU A 84 3.44 6.74 3.97
CA LEU A 84 3.67 5.42 4.55
C LEU A 84 2.74 5.12 5.74
N CYS A 85 2.55 6.07 6.65
CA CYS A 85 1.77 5.85 7.88
C CYS A 85 0.26 5.85 7.64
N HIS A 86 -0.21 6.63 6.68
CA HIS A 86 -1.64 6.77 6.38
C HIS A 86 -2.06 6.02 5.10
N LYS A 87 -1.12 5.29 4.47
CA LYS A 87 -1.36 4.57 3.21
C LYS A 87 -1.93 5.48 2.11
N THR A 88 -1.41 6.70 2.06
CA THR A 88 -1.71 7.68 1.01
C THR A 88 -0.62 7.64 -0.05
N ASP A 89 -0.91 8.17 -1.24
CA ASP A 89 0.02 8.12 -2.39
C ASP A 89 0.18 9.51 -3.00
N TYR A 90 0.41 10.51 -2.14
CA TYR A 90 0.66 11.87 -2.61
C TYR A 90 1.98 11.90 -3.38
N LYS A 91 1.92 12.38 -4.62
CA LYS A 91 3.10 12.57 -5.47
C LYS A 91 3.50 14.02 -5.47
N ILE A 92 4.80 14.28 -5.39
CA ILE A 92 5.33 15.65 -5.46
C ILE A 92 5.00 16.24 -6.83
N VAL A 93 4.43 17.43 -6.83
CA VAL A 93 4.16 18.24 -8.02
C VAL A 93 4.89 19.58 -7.92
N GLN A 94 4.84 20.39 -8.98
CA GLN A 94 5.48 21.71 -8.97
C GLN A 94 4.89 22.60 -7.87
N ASP A 95 5.74 23.35 -7.17
CA ASP A 95 5.35 24.21 -6.05
C ASP A 95 4.28 25.24 -6.43
N SER A 96 4.34 25.74 -7.67
CA SER A 96 3.34 26.66 -8.25
C SER A 96 1.92 26.10 -8.24
N THR A 97 1.77 24.76 -8.20
CA THR A 97 0.47 24.09 -8.12
C THR A 97 -0.19 24.29 -6.76
N CYS A 98 0.60 24.43 -5.69
CA CYS A 98 0.11 24.70 -4.33
C CYS A 98 0.25 26.19 -3.93
N GLU A 99 0.71 27.08 -4.79
CA GLU A 99 0.81 28.53 -4.47
C GLU A 99 -0.55 29.11 -4.02
N GLY A 100 -1.64 28.68 -4.67
CA GLY A 100 -2.99 29.05 -4.25
C GLY A 100 -3.37 28.56 -2.84
N LEU A 101 -2.82 27.41 -2.42
CA LEU A 101 -3.05 26.85 -1.08
C LEU A 101 -2.23 27.59 -0.03
N LEU A 102 -0.97 27.92 -0.33
CA LEU A 102 -0.10 28.73 0.54
C LEU A 102 -0.72 30.11 0.81
N ASN A 103 -1.23 30.76 -0.23
CA ASN A 103 -1.91 32.05 -0.11
C ASN A 103 -3.22 31.91 0.68
N ALA A 104 -3.99 30.84 0.43
CA ALA A 104 -5.22 30.57 1.17
C ALA A 104 -4.98 30.30 2.67
N THR A 105 -3.91 29.56 3.04
CA THR A 105 -3.55 29.30 4.45
C THR A 105 -3.14 30.54 5.24
N ARG A 106 -2.67 31.59 4.55
CA ARG A 106 -2.23 32.84 5.19
C ARG A 106 -3.41 33.72 5.62
N ASP A 107 -4.47 33.71 4.83
CA ASP A 107 -5.63 34.60 5.01
C ASP A 107 -6.83 33.91 5.66
N TYR A 108 -6.94 32.60 5.52
CA TYR A 108 -7.95 31.76 6.17
C TYR A 108 -7.25 30.52 6.73
N LEU A 109 -7.64 30.07 7.92
CA LEU A 109 -7.32 28.74 8.44
C LEU A 109 -8.43 27.75 8.02
N PRO A 110 -8.56 27.28 6.76
CA PRO A 110 -9.40 26.12 6.52
C PRO A 110 -8.56 24.85 6.71
N LYS A 111 -9.29 23.75 6.86
CA LYS A 111 -8.89 22.32 6.86
C LYS A 111 -7.95 21.93 5.71
N ILE A 112 -6.78 22.53 5.59
CA ILE A 112 -5.67 22.00 4.80
C ILE A 112 -4.87 21.15 5.77
N LEU A 113 -4.62 19.88 5.39
CA LEU A 113 -3.72 19.01 6.14
C LEU A 113 -2.30 19.53 5.93
N THR A 114 -1.90 20.52 6.73
CA THR A 114 -0.50 20.94 6.81
C THR A 114 0.24 19.95 7.68
N LEU A 115 1.22 19.27 7.10
CA LEU A 115 2.12 18.39 7.85
C LEU A 115 3.25 19.24 8.40
N THR A 116 3.13 19.60 9.67
CA THR A 116 4.12 20.39 10.41
C THR A 116 4.81 19.54 11.47
N ASN A 117 6.09 19.78 11.69
CA ASN A 117 6.78 19.22 12.86
C ASN A 117 6.22 19.85 14.14
N SER A 118 5.47 19.10 14.94
CA SER A 118 5.12 19.50 16.30
C SER A 118 6.21 19.08 17.28
N ILE A 119 6.90 20.04 17.91
CA ILE A 119 7.70 19.78 19.10
C ILE A 119 6.71 19.44 20.23
N VAL A 120 6.72 18.19 20.70
CA VAL A 120 6.00 17.77 21.91
C VAL A 120 6.89 17.99 23.13
#